data_AF-A0A060CAI1-F1
#
_entry.id   AF-A0A060CAI1-F1
#
_cell.length_a   1.000
_cell.length_b   1.000
_cell.length_c   1.000
_cell.angle_alpha   90.00
_cell.angle_beta   90.00
_cell.angle_gamma   90.00
#
_symmetry.space_group_name_H-M   'P 1'
#
loop_
_entity.id
_entity.type
_entity.pdbx_description
1 polymer ?
#
loop_
_entity_poly.entity_id
_entity_poly.type
_entity_poly.pdbx_seq_one_letter_code
_entity_poly.pdbx_strand_id
1 'polypeptide(L)'
;YAVDRLSAFFDLVQQDPVVSAVKLIAEPWDIGEGGYQVGNFPAQWSEWNGRYRDTIRDFWRGEPAALAEFGSRFTGSSDLYQADTRRPTASINFVTAHDGFTLTDLVSYNDKHNEANGEGNRDGESHNRSWNCGVEGPTDDAAVLALRRRQRRNLVATVLLSQGVPMLLGGDELG
;
A
#
# COMPACT_ATOMS: atom_id res chain seq x y z
N TYR A 1 12.39 16.01 -15.37
CA TYR A 1 12.87 14.86 -16.17
C TYR A 1 11.76 13.81 -16.18
N ALA A 2 11.28 13.37 -17.35
CA ALA A 2 10.28 12.32 -17.43
C ALA A 2 11.01 10.97 -17.48
N VAL A 3 10.65 10.03 -16.61
CA VAL A 3 11.14 8.64 -16.72
C VAL A 3 10.70 8.12 -18.08
N ASP A 4 11.67 7.75 -18.91
CA ASP A 4 11.40 7.21 -20.22
C ASP A 4 10.80 5.81 -20.06
N ARG A 5 9.49 5.69 -20.34
CA ARG A 5 8.76 4.41 -20.37
C ARG A 5 9.42 3.40 -21.35
N LEU A 6 10.35 3.86 -22.19
CA LEU A 6 11.12 3.10 -23.18
C LEU A 6 12.62 3.04 -22.84
N SER A 7 12.98 2.93 -21.56
CA SER A 7 14.38 2.63 -21.22
C SER A 7 14.80 1.30 -21.86
N ALA A 8 16.03 1.22 -22.39
CA ALA A 8 16.55 0.01 -23.02
C ALA A 8 16.46 -1.24 -22.13
N PHE A 9 16.45 -1.06 -20.80
CA PHE A 9 16.22 -2.13 -19.84
C PHE A 9 14.84 -2.76 -19.97
N PHE A 10 13.77 -1.95 -20.04
CA PHE A 10 12.41 -2.47 -20.14
C PHE A 10 12.18 -3.21 -21.47
N ASP A 11 12.73 -2.70 -22.57
CA ASP A 11 12.68 -3.37 -23.87
C ASP A 11 13.36 -4.74 -23.83
N LEU A 12 14.54 -4.84 -23.21
CA LEU A 12 15.27 -6.09 -23.07
C LEU A 12 14.51 -7.10 -22.20
N VAL A 13 13.96 -6.66 -21.06
CA VAL A 13 13.14 -7.52 -20.19
C VAL A 13 11.91 -8.05 -20.94
N GLN A 14 11.26 -7.20 -21.74
CA GLN A 14 10.05 -7.55 -22.48
C GLN A 14 10.33 -8.52 -23.65
N GLN A 15 11.51 -8.43 -24.26
CA GLN A 15 11.92 -9.26 -25.39
C GLN A 15 12.58 -10.58 -24.95
N ASP A 16 13.08 -10.67 -23.72
CA ASP A 16 13.74 -11.88 -23.22
C ASP A 16 12.74 -13.04 -23.07
N PRO A 17 13.00 -14.21 -23.69
CA PRO A 17 12.05 -15.33 -23.70
C PRO A 17 11.86 -16.01 -22.34
N VAL A 18 12.75 -15.78 -21.37
CA VAL A 18 12.67 -16.37 -20.03
C VAL A 18 12.07 -15.38 -19.03
N VAL A 19 12.58 -14.15 -19.01
CA VAL A 19 12.15 -13.12 -18.05
C VAL A 19 10.74 -12.61 -18.36
N SER A 20 10.37 -12.48 -19.64
CA SER A 20 9.00 -12.07 -20.01
C SER A 20 7.91 -13.07 -19.59
N ALA A 21 8.29 -14.31 -19.23
CA ALA A 21 7.37 -15.36 -18.80
C ALA A 21 7.17 -15.43 -17.28
N VAL A 22 7.91 -14.66 -16.48
CA VAL A 22 7.77 -14.64 -15.01
C VAL A 22 6.85 -13.51 -14.55
N LYS A 23 6.49 -13.49 -13.26
CA LYS A 23 5.76 -12.38 -12.65
C LYS A 23 6.73 -11.23 -12.38
N LEU A 24 6.44 -10.06 -12.93
CA LEU A 24 7.20 -8.85 -12.71
C LEU A 24 6.38 -7.88 -11.85
N ILE A 25 6.92 -7.49 -10.70
CA ILE A 25 6.27 -6.57 -9.76
C ILE A 25 7.25 -5.43 -9.47
N ALA A 26 6.78 -4.19 -9.57
CA ALA A 26 7.56 -3.00 -9.29
C ALA A 26 7.07 -2.27 -8.03
N GLU A 27 8.00 -1.63 -7.33
CA GLU A 27 7.74 -0.47 -6.50
C GLU A 27 7.85 0.77 -7.39
N PRO A 28 6.72 1.36 -7.83
CA PRO A 28 6.72 2.32 -8.93
C PRO A 28 7.07 3.75 -8.49
N TRP A 29 8.09 3.91 -7.64
CA TRP A 29 8.60 5.21 -7.24
C TRP A 29 10.08 5.19 -6.87
N ASP A 30 10.71 6.36 -6.97
CA ASP A 30 12.01 6.65 -6.37
C ASP A 30 11.96 8.02 -5.64
N ILE A 31 13.04 8.37 -4.94
CA ILE A 31 13.16 9.64 -4.18
C ILE A 31 13.49 10.87 -5.06
N GLY A 32 13.74 10.66 -6.35
CA GLY A 32 14.12 11.70 -7.30
C GLY A 32 12.94 12.57 -7.74
N GLU A 33 13.26 13.72 -8.33
CA GLU A 33 12.23 14.58 -8.92
C GLU A 33 11.53 13.88 -10.08
N GLY A 34 10.20 13.75 -9.99
CA GLY A 34 9.41 12.98 -10.95
C GLY A 34 9.49 11.46 -10.75
N GLY A 35 10.02 11.00 -9.62
CA GLY A 35 10.15 9.59 -9.28
C GLY A 35 8.84 8.84 -9.13
N TYR A 36 7.72 9.50 -8.85
CA TYR A 36 6.41 8.85 -8.67
C TYR A 36 5.82 8.39 -10.01
N GLN A 37 5.88 7.08 -10.27
CA GLN A 37 5.55 6.45 -11.55
C GLN A 37 4.43 5.42 -11.44
N VAL A 38 3.58 5.51 -10.40
CA VAL A 38 2.39 4.65 -10.28
C VAL A 38 1.51 4.81 -11.52
N GLY A 39 1.20 3.69 -12.18
CA GLY A 39 0.45 3.65 -13.42
C GLY A 39 1.31 3.81 -14.68
N ASN A 40 2.62 4.01 -14.55
CA ASN A 40 3.51 4.30 -15.68
C ASN A 40 4.44 3.15 -16.09
N PHE A 41 4.40 1.98 -15.42
CA PHE A 41 5.22 0.83 -15.84
C PHE A 41 4.65 0.12 -17.08
N PRO A 42 5.51 -0.59 -17.85
CA PRO A 42 5.08 -1.34 -19.03
C PRO A 42 4.01 -2.40 -18.73
N ALA A 43 3.24 -2.78 -19.76
CA ALA A 43 2.04 -3.61 -19.63
C ALA A 43 2.21 -4.96 -18.90
N GLN A 44 3.41 -5.56 -18.94
CA GLN A 44 3.71 -6.84 -18.29
C GLN A 44 3.93 -6.74 -16.77
N TRP A 45 4.08 -5.52 -16.23
CA TRP A 45 4.37 -5.29 -14.83
C TRP A 45 3.10 -5.07 -14.01
N SER A 46 3.04 -5.72 -12.86
CA SER A 46 2.18 -5.30 -11.76
C SER A 46 2.93 -4.31 -10.88
N GLU A 47 2.21 -3.47 -10.18
CA GLU A 47 2.77 -2.37 -9.40
C GLU A 47 2.21 -2.37 -7.98
N TRP A 48 3.07 -2.13 -7.00
CA TRP A 48 2.62 -1.80 -5.65
C TRP A 48 1.76 -0.54 -5.69
N ASN A 49 0.48 -0.67 -5.36
CA ASN A 49 -0.45 0.45 -5.43
C ASN A 49 -0.43 1.26 -4.11
N GLY A 50 0.55 2.16 -4.01
CA GLY A 50 0.65 3.08 -2.86
C GLY A 50 -0.58 3.97 -2.68
N ARG A 51 -1.27 4.33 -3.78
CA ARG A 51 -2.51 5.11 -3.73
C ARG A 51 -3.66 4.32 -3.11
N TYR A 52 -3.73 3.01 -3.36
CA TYR A 52 -4.64 2.09 -2.69
C TYR A 52 -4.35 2.07 -1.19
N ARG A 53 -3.09 1.80 -0.79
CA ARG A 53 -2.67 1.76 0.62
C ARG A 53 -3.13 3.00 1.38
N ASP A 54 -2.80 4.17 0.85
CA ASP A 54 -3.10 5.45 1.50
C ASP A 54 -4.59 5.73 1.61
N THR A 55 -5.34 5.51 0.53
CA THR A 55 -6.79 5.75 0.50
C THR A 55 -7.54 4.82 1.45
N ILE A 56 -7.19 3.53 1.48
CA ILE A 56 -7.86 2.57 2.36
C ILE A 56 -7.56 2.88 3.82
N ARG A 57 -6.32 3.28 4.15
CA ARG A 57 -5.96 3.77 5.49
C ARG A 57 -6.77 5.01 5.89
N ASP A 58 -6.84 6.01 5.01
CA ASP A 58 -7.62 7.24 5.23
C ASP A 58 -9.11 6.96 5.44
N PHE A 59 -9.70 6.10 4.61
CA PHE A 59 -11.09 5.73 4.71
C PHE A 59 -11.44 5.13 6.08
N TRP A 60 -10.64 4.17 6.55
CA TRP A 60 -10.91 3.48 7.82
C TRP A 60 -10.54 4.28 9.07
N ARG A 61 -9.61 5.24 8.98
CA ARG A 61 -9.35 6.21 10.06
C ARG A 61 -10.34 7.37 10.10
N GLY A 62 -11.24 7.46 9.10
CA GLY A 62 -12.35 8.41 9.10
C GLY A 62 -12.05 9.78 8.49
N GLU A 63 -11.07 9.88 7.58
CA GLU A 63 -10.82 11.13 6.87
C GLU A 63 -12.00 11.51 5.95
N PRO A 64 -12.43 12.78 5.92
CA PRO A 64 -13.51 13.24 5.03
C PRO A 64 -13.16 13.06 3.55
N ALA A 65 -14.20 12.99 2.71
CA ALA A 65 -14.12 12.95 1.25
C ALA A 65 -13.38 11.74 0.62
N ALA A 66 -13.08 10.70 1.39
CA ALA A 66 -12.39 9.50 0.88
C ALA A 66 -13.27 8.56 0.02
N LEU A 67 -14.62 8.71 -0.01
CA LEU A 67 -15.51 7.70 -0.58
C LEU A 67 -15.37 7.52 -2.11
N ALA A 68 -15.20 8.62 -2.86
CA ALA A 68 -15.04 8.53 -4.31
C ALA A 68 -13.73 7.83 -4.68
N GLU A 69 -12.64 8.22 -4.02
CA GLU A 69 -11.32 7.60 -4.22
C GLU A 69 -11.33 6.13 -3.76
N PHE A 70 -11.98 5.83 -2.63
CA PHE A 70 -12.22 4.47 -2.16
C PHE A 70 -12.91 3.61 -3.21
N GLY A 71 -13.96 4.16 -3.87
CA GLY A 71 -14.66 3.47 -4.95
C GLY A 71 -13.70 3.02 -6.06
N SER A 72 -12.89 3.96 -6.56
CA SER A 72 -11.87 3.65 -7.58
C SER A 72 -10.85 2.61 -7.10
N ARG A 73 -10.36 2.72 -5.86
CA ARG A 73 -9.41 1.75 -5.29
C ARG A 73 -10.01 0.35 -5.17
N PHE A 74 -11.23 0.26 -4.66
CA PHE A 74 -11.94 -0.99 -4.42
C PHE A 74 -12.28 -1.71 -5.73
N THR A 75 -12.58 -0.97 -6.80
CA THR A 75 -12.92 -1.51 -8.13
C THR A 75 -11.73 -1.60 -9.07
N GLY A 76 -10.50 -1.80 -8.55
CA GLY A 76 -9.34 -2.17 -9.37
C GLY A 76 -8.51 -1.01 -9.91
N SER A 77 -8.71 0.21 -9.38
CA SER A 77 -7.93 1.42 -9.73
C SER A 77 -7.86 1.67 -11.23
N SER A 78 -9.02 1.63 -11.89
CA SER A 78 -9.10 1.76 -13.35
C SER A 78 -8.56 3.10 -13.87
N ASP A 79 -8.65 4.15 -13.08
CA ASP A 79 -8.03 5.46 -13.36
C ASP A 79 -6.51 5.40 -13.51
N LEU A 80 -5.84 4.40 -12.91
CA LEU A 80 -4.40 4.19 -13.06
C LEU A 80 -4.04 3.26 -14.22
N TYR A 81 -4.80 2.17 -14.39
CA TYR A 81 -4.34 1.04 -15.21
C TYR A 81 -5.13 0.86 -16.52
N GLN A 82 -6.37 1.37 -16.61
CA GLN A 82 -7.24 1.09 -17.75
C GLN A 82 -6.76 1.79 -19.04
N ALA A 83 -6.21 3.00 -18.94
CA ALA A 83 -5.76 3.78 -20.09
C ALA A 83 -4.63 3.08 -20.86
N ASP A 84 -3.74 2.39 -20.14
CA ASP A 84 -2.64 1.60 -20.69
C ASP A 84 -3.07 0.15 -21.04
N THR A 85 -4.38 -0.11 -21.13
CA THR A 85 -5.02 -1.42 -21.42
C THR A 85 -4.72 -2.54 -20.41
N ARG A 86 -4.15 -2.18 -19.26
CA ARG A 86 -3.82 -3.13 -18.19
C ARG A 86 -5.08 -3.54 -17.43
N ARG A 87 -5.11 -4.81 -17.02
CA ARG A 87 -6.19 -5.39 -16.21
C ARG A 87 -6.03 -5.00 -14.74
N PRO A 88 -7.08 -5.12 -13.90
CA PRO A 88 -6.96 -4.89 -12.46
C PRO A 88 -5.84 -5.67 -11.77
N THR A 89 -5.39 -6.79 -12.35
CA THR A 89 -4.24 -7.58 -11.86
C THR A 89 -2.90 -6.84 -11.93
N ALA A 90 -2.83 -5.71 -12.63
CA ALA A 90 -1.69 -4.80 -12.56
C ALA A 90 -1.58 -4.09 -11.20
N SER A 91 -2.67 -4.03 -10.44
CA SER A 91 -2.68 -3.45 -9.09
C SER A 91 -2.33 -4.50 -8.04
N ILE A 92 -1.21 -4.34 -7.35
CA ILE A 92 -0.94 -5.04 -6.10
C ILE A 92 -1.52 -4.20 -4.96
N ASN A 93 -2.63 -4.66 -4.39
CA ASN A 93 -3.38 -3.99 -3.34
C ASN A 93 -2.85 -4.42 -1.97
N PHE A 94 -2.46 -3.46 -1.14
CA PHE A 94 -1.96 -3.71 0.21
C PHE A 94 -2.30 -2.55 1.14
N VAL A 95 -2.40 -2.83 2.43
CA VAL A 95 -2.55 -1.79 3.48
C VAL A 95 -1.32 -1.73 4.39
N THR A 96 -0.48 -2.76 4.38
CA THR A 96 0.72 -2.91 5.21
C THR A 96 1.78 -3.65 4.40
N ALA A 97 3.04 -3.35 4.68
CA ALA A 97 4.21 -3.96 4.07
C ALA A 97 5.33 -3.96 5.11
N HIS A 98 6.53 -4.38 4.71
CA HIS A 98 7.70 -4.31 5.61
C HIS A 98 8.07 -2.87 5.97
N ASP A 99 7.80 -1.92 5.08
CA ASP A 99 7.98 -0.49 5.35
C ASP A 99 6.78 0.10 6.10
N GLY A 100 7.09 0.73 7.25
CA GLY A 100 6.11 1.36 8.13
C GLY A 100 5.49 0.38 9.13
N PHE A 101 4.25 0.65 9.52
CA PHE A 101 3.56 -0.16 10.54
C PHE A 101 3.06 -1.52 10.03
N THR A 102 3.08 -2.50 10.95
CA THR A 102 2.26 -3.73 10.87
C THR A 102 0.77 -3.39 10.95
N LEU A 103 -0.13 -4.33 10.66
CA LEU A 103 -1.57 -4.09 10.78
C LEU A 103 -2.00 -3.85 12.23
N THR A 104 -1.33 -4.49 13.18
CA THR A 104 -1.57 -4.26 14.61
C THR A 104 -1.15 -2.86 15.01
N ASP A 105 0.02 -2.41 14.57
CA ASP A 105 0.55 -1.09 14.94
C ASP A 105 -0.20 0.04 14.23
N LEU A 106 -0.65 -0.20 12.99
CA LEU A 106 -1.47 0.74 12.21
C LEU A 106 -2.76 1.15 12.94
N VAL A 107 -3.29 0.27 13.79
CA VAL A 107 -4.49 0.53 14.62
C VAL A 107 -4.16 0.79 16.10
N SER A 108 -2.87 0.86 16.47
CA SER A 108 -2.42 0.98 17.86
C SER A 108 -1.53 2.19 18.13
N TYR A 109 -0.96 2.81 17.10
CA TYR A 109 -0.05 3.94 17.23
C TYR A 109 -0.41 5.07 16.26
N ASN A 110 -0.34 6.32 16.73
CA ASN A 110 -0.40 7.50 15.87
C ASN A 110 1.01 7.96 15.46
N ASP A 111 1.96 7.83 16.37
CA ASP A 111 3.34 8.26 16.17
C ASP A 111 4.28 7.06 16.00
N LYS A 112 5.36 7.24 15.24
CA LYS A 112 6.44 6.25 15.15
C LYS A 112 7.27 6.25 16.44
N HIS A 113 7.72 5.08 16.87
CA HIS A 113 8.55 4.87 18.06
C HIS A 113 9.81 4.09 17.65
N ASN A 114 10.67 4.74 16.85
CA ASN A 114 11.86 4.15 16.25
C ASN A 114 13.14 4.42 17.08
N GLU A 115 13.01 4.78 18.36
CA GLU A 115 14.14 5.14 19.23
C GLU A 115 15.20 4.03 19.30
N ALA A 116 14.77 2.77 19.18
CA ALA A 116 15.65 1.60 19.16
C ALA A 116 16.66 1.61 18.00
N ASN A 117 16.39 2.34 16.91
CA ASN A 117 17.28 2.45 15.75
C ASN A 117 18.48 3.38 16.01
N GLY A 118 18.48 4.13 17.13
CA GLY A 118 19.61 4.98 17.53
C GLY A 118 19.69 6.31 16.77
N GLU A 119 18.72 6.61 15.91
CA GLU A 119 18.67 7.87 15.13
C GLU A 119 17.81 8.94 15.80
N GLY A 120 17.43 8.75 17.06
CA GLY A 120 16.57 9.68 17.79
C GLY A 120 15.20 9.86 17.11
N ASN A 121 14.62 8.75 16.63
CA ASN A 121 13.32 8.69 15.96
C ASN A 121 13.21 9.54 14.67
N ARG A 122 14.34 9.89 14.04
CA ARG A 122 14.37 10.68 12.79
C ARG A 122 14.09 9.84 11.55
N ASP A 123 14.39 8.56 11.60
CA ASP A 123 14.21 7.58 10.53
C ASP A 123 12.75 7.13 10.39
N GLY A 124 12.37 6.65 9.21
CA GLY A 124 11.02 6.16 8.90
C GLY A 124 9.99 7.23 8.54
N GLU A 125 8.87 6.79 7.95
CA GLU A 125 7.75 7.67 7.54
C GLU A 125 7.05 8.29 8.75
N SER A 126 6.78 9.60 8.68
CA SER A 126 6.05 10.34 9.71
C SER A 126 4.54 10.40 9.45
N HIS A 127 4.10 10.21 8.20
CA HIS A 127 2.70 10.24 7.78
C HIS A 127 2.14 8.82 7.56
N ASN A 128 2.05 8.04 8.64
CA ASN A 128 1.65 6.63 8.56
C ASN A 128 0.17 6.41 8.22
N ARG A 129 -0.67 7.46 8.32
CA ARG A 129 -2.13 7.38 8.16
C ARG A 129 -2.75 6.33 9.08
N SER A 130 -2.24 6.24 10.30
CA SER A 130 -2.67 5.31 11.34
C SER A 130 -3.73 5.92 12.25
N TRP A 131 -4.31 5.08 13.11
CA TRP A 131 -5.18 5.53 14.20
C TRP A 131 -5.07 4.59 15.40
N ASN A 132 -4.57 5.09 16.53
CA ASN A 132 -4.36 4.33 17.76
C ASN A 132 -5.64 3.83 18.46
N CYS A 133 -6.83 4.16 17.92
CA CYS A 133 -8.14 3.81 18.43
C CYS A 133 -8.44 4.37 19.84
N GLY A 134 -7.75 5.43 20.26
CA GLY A 134 -7.98 6.18 21.49
C GLY A 134 -6.86 6.11 22.53
N VAL A 135 -5.99 5.09 22.45
CA VAL A 135 -4.86 4.91 23.37
C VAL A 135 -3.60 4.64 22.55
N GLU A 136 -2.49 5.28 22.86
CA GLU A 136 -1.21 5.01 22.17
C GLU A 136 -0.58 3.72 22.72
N GLY A 137 -0.29 2.77 21.83
CA GLY A 137 0.37 1.51 22.17
C GLY A 137 -0.51 0.49 22.92
N PRO A 138 0.09 -0.42 23.70
CA PRO A 138 -0.62 -1.47 24.44
C PRO A 138 -1.62 -0.90 25.45
N THR A 139 -2.75 -1.60 25.63
CA THR A 139 -3.81 -1.19 26.57
C THR A 139 -4.64 -2.38 27.04
N ASP A 140 -5.19 -2.28 28.24
CA ASP A 140 -6.16 -3.23 28.81
C ASP A 140 -7.62 -2.75 28.65
N ASP A 141 -7.86 -1.59 28.03
CA ASP A 141 -9.21 -1.09 27.77
C ASP A 141 -9.93 -2.00 26.76
N ALA A 142 -10.93 -2.74 27.26
CA ALA A 142 -11.69 -3.70 26.49
C ALA A 142 -12.42 -3.07 25.28
N ALA A 143 -12.85 -1.81 25.37
CA ALA A 143 -13.52 -1.12 24.27
C ALA A 143 -12.53 -0.77 23.15
N VAL A 144 -11.34 -0.30 23.51
CA VAL A 144 -10.26 -0.03 22.55
C VAL A 144 -9.79 -1.32 21.87
N LEU A 145 -9.57 -2.38 22.64
CA LEU A 145 -9.17 -3.68 22.10
C LEU A 145 -10.23 -4.27 21.14
N ALA A 146 -11.52 -4.09 21.44
CA ALA A 146 -12.60 -4.51 20.56
C ALA A 146 -12.64 -3.69 19.26
N LEU A 147 -12.42 -2.36 19.36
CA LEU A 147 -12.35 -1.47 18.21
C LEU A 147 -11.16 -1.82 17.30
N ARG A 148 -9.96 -2.01 17.85
CA ARG A 148 -8.76 -2.42 17.09
C ARG A 148 -8.99 -3.73 16.35
N ARG A 149 -9.54 -4.73 17.04
CA ARG A 149 -9.94 -6.01 16.45
C ARG A 149 -10.90 -5.83 15.27
N ARG A 150 -11.85 -4.91 15.36
CA ARG A 150 -12.75 -4.59 14.25
C ARG A 150 -12.01 -3.91 13.10
N GLN A 151 -11.16 -2.93 13.39
CA GLN A 151 -10.40 -2.22 12.35
C GLN A 151 -9.45 -3.14 11.56
N ARG A 152 -8.76 -4.06 12.23
CA ARG A 152 -7.94 -5.07 11.52
C ARG A 152 -8.75 -5.90 10.54
N ARG A 153 -9.94 -6.38 10.95
CA ARG A 153 -10.85 -7.13 10.08
C ARG A 153 -11.40 -6.28 8.94
N ASN A 154 -11.74 -5.03 9.20
CA ASN A 154 -12.20 -4.09 8.17
C ASN A 154 -11.14 -3.91 7.08
N LEU A 155 -9.89 -3.66 7.46
CA LEU A 155 -8.76 -3.48 6.55
C LEU A 155 -8.47 -4.75 5.74
N VAL A 156 -8.35 -5.91 6.41
CA VAL A 156 -8.11 -7.20 5.75
C VAL A 156 -9.25 -7.56 4.80
N ALA A 157 -10.51 -7.41 5.23
CA ALA A 157 -11.66 -7.67 4.37
C ALA A 157 -11.65 -6.75 3.14
N THR A 158 -11.28 -5.48 3.30
CA THR A 158 -11.17 -4.54 2.18
C THR A 158 -10.12 -5.01 1.17
N VAL A 159 -8.92 -5.41 1.63
CA VAL A 159 -7.86 -5.94 0.75
C VAL A 159 -8.30 -7.20 0.01
N LEU A 160 -8.91 -8.16 0.71
CA LEU A 160 -9.30 -9.44 0.12
C LEU A 160 -10.50 -9.34 -0.83
N LEU A 161 -11.37 -8.34 -0.65
CA LEU A 161 -12.57 -8.16 -1.46
C LEU A 161 -12.40 -7.14 -2.60
N SER A 162 -11.34 -6.34 -2.59
CA SER A 162 -11.06 -5.38 -3.66
C SER A 162 -10.60 -6.08 -4.95
N GLN A 163 -10.99 -5.55 -6.10
CA GLN A 163 -10.45 -6.03 -7.38
C GLN A 163 -8.95 -5.72 -7.50
N GLY A 164 -8.17 -6.71 -7.91
CA GLY A 164 -6.71 -6.63 -8.03
C GLY A 164 -6.04 -7.84 -7.42
N VAL A 165 -4.72 -7.77 -7.21
CA VAL A 165 -3.96 -8.82 -6.51
C VAL A 165 -3.78 -8.39 -5.06
N PRO A 166 -4.36 -9.09 -4.07
CA PRO A 166 -4.14 -8.77 -2.67
C PRO A 166 -2.74 -9.20 -2.22
N MET A 167 -2.04 -8.33 -1.50
CA MET A 167 -0.81 -8.63 -0.77
C MET A 167 -1.05 -8.45 0.73
N LEU A 168 -0.73 -9.49 1.49
CA LEU A 168 -0.77 -9.49 2.95
C LEU A 168 0.66 -9.53 3.48
N LEU A 169 0.95 -8.68 4.47
CA LEU A 169 2.20 -8.74 5.21
C LEU A 169 2.18 -9.97 6.13
N GLY A 170 3.19 -10.82 6.01
CA GLY A 170 3.30 -12.01 6.86
C GLY A 170 3.38 -11.64 8.34
N GLY A 171 2.55 -12.27 9.17
CA GLY A 171 2.41 -11.98 10.59
C GLY A 171 1.15 -11.17 10.92
N ASP A 172 0.57 -10.43 9.96
CA ASP A 172 -0.68 -9.69 10.20
C ASP A 172 -1.88 -10.62 10.46
N GLU A 173 -1.80 -11.89 10.04
CA GLU A 173 -2.80 -12.92 10.33
C GLU A 173 -2.79 -13.41 11.79
N LEU A 174 -1.72 -13.13 12.54
CA LEU A 174 -1.56 -13.58 13.93
C LEU A 174 -2.13 -12.59 14.96
N GLY A 175 -2.57 -11.40 14.52
CA GLY A 175 -3.03 -10.29 15.36
C GLY A 175 -4.55 -10.17 15.52
#